data_AF-K5VKF8-F1
#
_entry.id   AF-K5VKF8-F1
#
_cell.length_a   1.000
_cell.length_b   1.000
_cell.length_c   1.000
_cell.angle_alpha   90.00
_cell.angle_beta   90.00
_cell.angle_gamma   90.00
#
_symmetry.space_group_name_H-M   'P 1'
#
loop_
_entity.id
_entity.type
_entity.pdbx_description
1 polymer ?
#
loop_
_entity_poly.entity_id
_entity_poly.type
_entity_poly.pdbx_seq_one_letter_code
_entity_poly.pdbx_strand_id
1 'polypeptide(L)'
;MAEYHQTLVCFLTARRWFDCERVLGKDLVLQKLWADTPSSPEQATNSKEKEANVDRVRVLDFRRMASSTHNLDPNIPFPWVMAGSSPRFIPTLRLLEISSTPRTLILRLQELYLQIVIQGHVLCQPFNKDQWDLEISKVSKEARGFAVCIGLDFGDAGVLSFLAAVGQISVQIHWETTIKDLPCQAPDVYTDYPRFLRGVAEWILSREISRGADATCLAVTAIQDAESVFGGMGPYTVNEVYYLAGLSPFLTVHEVFGCPSRTARLCEAFWALAHDAHTTLPAFLNPLYHGYVLAATTEQRSLFARYLHVHAQSRAYMSPRMKTLRDQYVNTVQSRTAHPERPFLRNGIGGLFDVFEPTLIQAALDKPAPVPRLAHLIFGPIEWRVNGGKIPSRPDPLTMAFKKLGVPPDVATNLELPRYRSQLFLPKEHLTKASSPVDLYQGNESPVSLWTITPRIPFDVVTTFHTGRKSVG
;
A
#
# COMPACT_ATOMS: atom_id res chain seq x y z
N MET A 1 -7.41 5.25 -6.44
CA MET A 1 -5.98 5.56 -6.18
C MET A 1 -5.39 4.36 -5.46
N ALA A 2 -4.15 3.97 -5.76
CA ALA A 2 -3.47 2.91 -5.01
C ALA A 2 -3.32 3.33 -3.53
N GLU A 3 -3.44 2.39 -2.59
CA GLU A 3 -3.49 2.66 -1.14
C GLU A 3 -2.25 3.39 -0.63
N TYR A 4 -1.06 3.01 -1.12
CA TYR A 4 0.18 3.73 -0.79
C TYR A 4 0.11 5.21 -1.22
N HIS A 5 -0.35 5.48 -2.44
CA HIS A 5 -0.53 6.84 -2.95
C HIS A 5 -1.55 7.61 -2.12
N GLN A 6 -2.68 6.99 -1.78
CA GLN A 6 -3.74 7.63 -0.99
C GLN A 6 -3.23 8.07 0.38
N THR A 7 -2.48 7.21 1.07
CA THR A 7 -1.86 7.56 2.35
C THR A 7 -0.86 8.69 2.19
N LEU A 8 -0.05 8.66 1.11
CA LEU A 8 0.90 9.73 0.81
C LEU A 8 0.19 11.06 0.49
N VAL A 9 -0.91 11.06 -0.26
CA VAL A 9 -1.74 12.27 -0.49
C VAL A 9 -2.22 12.85 0.83
N CYS A 10 -2.72 12.00 1.73
CA CYS A 10 -3.18 12.42 3.06
C CYS A 10 -2.04 13.04 3.87
N PHE A 11 -0.87 12.39 3.88
CA PHE A 11 0.33 12.90 4.55
C PHE A 11 0.79 14.25 3.99
N LEU A 12 0.95 14.36 2.66
CA LEU A 12 1.38 15.60 2.01
C LEU A 12 0.41 16.75 2.26
N THR A 13 -0.90 16.46 2.25
CA THR A 13 -1.95 17.46 2.50
C THR A 13 -1.93 17.94 3.95
N ALA A 14 -1.87 17.02 4.92
CA ALA A 14 -1.77 17.37 6.34
C ALA A 14 -0.47 18.12 6.66
N ARG A 15 0.65 17.67 6.08
CA ARG A 15 1.97 18.27 6.26
C ARG A 15 2.03 19.69 5.72
N ARG A 16 1.47 19.93 4.52
CA ARG A 16 1.39 21.26 3.90
C ARG A 16 0.67 22.26 4.82
N TRP A 17 -0.48 21.88 5.37
CA TRP A 17 -1.21 22.72 6.33
C TRP A 17 -0.39 22.96 7.60
N PHE A 18 0.13 21.89 8.21
CA PHE A 18 0.91 21.97 9.44
C PHE A 18 2.14 22.90 9.32
N ASP A 19 2.92 22.75 8.26
CA ASP A 19 4.11 23.57 8.03
C ASP A 19 3.72 25.04 7.79
N CYS A 20 2.61 25.31 7.08
CA CYS A 20 2.11 26.66 6.85
C CYS A 20 1.64 27.34 8.14
N GLU A 21 0.82 26.67 8.96
CA GLU A 21 0.36 27.23 10.23
C GLU A 21 1.51 27.46 11.21
N ARG A 22 2.54 26.61 11.19
CA ARG A 22 3.77 26.82 11.96
C ARG A 22 4.55 28.04 11.52
N VAL A 23 4.67 28.28 10.21
CA VAL A 23 5.33 29.50 9.68
C VAL A 23 4.56 30.75 10.08
N LEU A 24 3.23 30.68 10.16
CA LEU A 24 2.38 31.75 10.67
C LEU A 24 2.45 31.93 12.20
N GLY A 25 3.22 31.11 12.91
CA GLY A 25 3.36 31.17 14.37
C GLY A 25 2.09 30.78 15.11
N LYS A 26 1.13 30.09 14.46
CA LYS A 26 -0.10 29.66 15.12
C LYS A 26 0.18 28.51 16.08
N ASP A 27 -0.51 28.58 17.21
CA ASP A 27 -0.46 27.52 18.20
C ASP A 27 -1.48 26.43 17.90
N LEU A 28 -0.99 25.25 17.47
CA LEU A 28 -1.82 24.10 17.13
C LEU A 28 -2.21 23.30 18.38
N VAL A 29 -2.94 23.95 19.30
CA VAL A 29 -3.54 23.30 20.48
C VAL A 29 -4.89 22.70 20.11
N LEU A 30 -5.04 21.39 20.31
CA LEU A 30 -6.29 20.70 20.07
C LEU A 30 -7.37 21.20 21.04
N GLN A 31 -8.47 21.70 20.51
CA GLN A 31 -9.59 22.23 21.28
C GLN A 31 -10.76 21.25 21.34
N LYS A 32 -11.09 20.64 20.19
CA LYS A 32 -12.27 19.77 20.03
C LYS A 32 -11.96 18.62 19.08
N LEU A 33 -12.65 17.51 19.29
CA LEU A 33 -12.81 16.47 18.28
C LEU A 33 -14.23 16.53 17.73
N TRP A 34 -14.35 16.25 16.45
CA TRP A 34 -15.59 16.26 15.70
C TRP A 34 -15.78 14.93 15.00
N ALA A 35 -17.02 14.45 14.88
CA ALA A 35 -17.38 13.33 14.03
C ALA A 35 -18.84 13.44 13.59
N ASP A 36 -19.19 12.84 12.45
CA ASP A 36 -20.59 12.63 12.10
C ASP A 36 -21.22 11.57 13.01
N THR A 37 -22.51 11.74 13.30
CA THR A 37 -23.25 10.71 14.03
C THR A 37 -23.46 9.47 13.16
N PRO A 38 -23.28 8.24 13.69
CA PRO A 38 -23.61 7.03 12.97
C PRO A 38 -25.11 7.03 12.61
N SER A 39 -25.44 6.59 11.40
CA SER A 39 -26.79 6.68 10.85
C SER A 39 -27.80 5.71 11.47
N SER A 40 -27.46 4.94 12.51
CA SER A 40 -28.39 4.01 13.15
C SER A 40 -29.41 4.76 14.03
N PRO A 41 -30.71 4.77 13.67
CA PRO A 41 -31.73 5.59 14.34
C PRO A 41 -32.22 5.04 15.69
N GLU A 42 -31.69 3.90 16.16
CA GLU A 42 -32.24 3.13 17.28
C GLU A 42 -31.87 3.64 18.68
N GLN A 43 -30.93 4.58 18.83
CA GLN A 43 -30.40 4.93 20.17
C GLN A 43 -30.75 6.35 20.69
N ALA A 44 -31.51 7.15 19.95
CA ALA A 44 -31.89 8.50 20.40
C ALA A 44 -33.31 8.51 21.02
N THR A 45 -33.38 8.51 22.36
CA THR A 45 -34.62 8.49 23.16
C THR A 45 -35.35 9.83 23.25
N ASN A 46 -34.74 10.95 22.82
CA ASN A 46 -35.37 12.28 22.83
C ASN A 46 -35.74 12.76 21.42
N SER A 47 -37.04 12.89 21.14
CA SER A 47 -37.60 13.21 19.81
C SER A 47 -37.32 14.63 19.32
N LYS A 48 -37.18 15.62 20.20
CA LYS A 48 -37.01 17.03 19.80
C LYS A 48 -35.58 17.42 19.41
N GLU A 49 -34.55 16.80 19.99
CA GLU A 49 -33.15 16.97 19.52
C GLU A 49 -32.87 16.13 18.25
N LYS A 50 -33.76 15.19 17.93
CA LYS A 50 -33.63 14.27 16.79
C LYS A 50 -33.75 15.01 15.46
N GLU A 51 -34.74 15.88 15.29
CA GLU A 51 -34.96 16.53 13.98
C GLU A 51 -33.93 17.61 13.62
N ALA A 52 -33.35 18.30 14.61
CA ALA A 52 -32.43 19.41 14.34
C ALA A 52 -30.97 18.98 14.08
N ASN A 53 -30.57 17.78 14.50
CA ASN A 53 -29.17 17.35 14.56
C ASN A 53 -28.87 15.99 13.92
N VAL A 54 -29.82 15.37 13.23
CA VAL A 54 -29.55 14.15 12.44
C VAL A 54 -28.67 14.53 11.24
N ASP A 55 -27.65 13.70 10.98
CA ASP A 55 -26.69 13.82 9.87
C ASP A 55 -25.77 15.07 9.88
N ARG A 56 -25.59 15.71 11.04
CA ARG A 56 -24.63 16.80 11.24
C ARG A 56 -23.39 16.35 12.02
N VAL A 57 -22.29 17.07 11.81
CA VAL A 57 -21.07 16.87 12.60
C VAL A 57 -21.33 17.33 14.03
N ARG A 58 -20.92 16.52 15.01
CA ARG A 58 -21.03 16.86 16.42
C ARG A 58 -19.65 16.93 17.06
N VAL A 59 -19.53 17.82 18.03
CA VAL A 59 -18.40 17.78 18.97
C VAL A 59 -18.54 16.50 19.78
N LEU A 60 -17.47 15.72 19.85
CA LEU A 60 -17.39 14.59 20.75
C LEU A 60 -17.26 15.15 22.17
N ASP A 61 -18.37 15.17 22.94
CA ASP A 61 -18.36 15.65 24.33
C ASP A 61 -17.97 14.50 25.28
N PHE A 62 -16.70 14.51 25.68
CA PHE A 62 -16.09 13.47 26.52
C PHE A 62 -16.70 13.40 27.93
N ARG A 63 -17.28 14.49 28.45
CA ARG A 63 -17.88 14.49 29.79
C ARG A 63 -19.14 13.64 29.83
N ARG A 64 -19.89 13.57 28.72
CA ARG A 64 -21.10 12.74 28.58
C ARG A 64 -20.79 11.29 28.26
N MET A 65 -19.66 11.02 27.60
CA MET A 65 -19.26 9.67 27.20
C MET A 65 -18.69 8.83 28.35
N ALA A 66 -17.99 9.44 29.32
CA ALA A 66 -17.43 8.73 30.47
C ALA A 66 -18.49 8.05 31.36
N SER A 67 -19.74 8.54 31.35
CA SER A 67 -20.86 7.94 32.08
C SER A 67 -21.56 6.79 31.35
N SER A 68 -21.22 6.53 30.09
CA SER A 68 -21.91 5.56 29.23
C SER A 68 -20.92 4.59 28.58
N THR A 69 -20.24 3.80 29.42
CA THR A 69 -19.23 2.81 28.98
C THR A 69 -19.76 1.72 28.04
N HIS A 70 -21.08 1.59 27.87
CA HIS A 70 -21.70 0.52 27.08
C HIS A 70 -22.04 0.87 25.62
N ASN A 71 -21.94 2.13 25.18
CA ASN A 71 -22.42 2.56 23.85
C ASN A 71 -21.37 3.29 22.99
N LEU A 72 -20.08 3.12 23.28
CA LEU A 72 -19.04 3.72 22.46
C LEU A 72 -18.80 2.88 21.21
N ASP A 73 -18.74 3.52 20.05
CA ASP A 73 -18.30 2.88 18.82
C ASP A 73 -16.88 2.34 19.05
N PRO A 74 -16.67 1.01 18.98
CA PRO A 74 -15.36 0.41 19.23
C PRO A 74 -14.28 0.91 18.25
N ASN A 75 -14.66 1.52 17.13
CA ASN A 75 -13.74 2.01 16.11
C ASN A 75 -13.15 3.40 16.41
N ILE A 76 -13.65 4.11 17.42
CA ILE A 76 -13.08 5.39 17.89
C ILE A 76 -12.62 5.19 19.34
N PRO A 77 -11.55 4.43 19.61
CA PRO A 77 -11.04 4.28 20.96
C PRO A 77 -10.52 5.64 21.46
N PHE A 78 -10.91 6.00 22.67
CA PHE A 78 -10.63 7.30 23.25
C PHE A 78 -9.31 7.29 24.04
N PRO A 79 -8.51 8.38 24.00
CA PRO A 79 -7.19 8.43 24.62
C PRO A 79 -7.18 8.21 26.14
N TRP A 80 -8.30 8.40 26.83
CA TRP A 80 -8.41 8.34 28.30
C TRP A 80 -8.72 6.94 28.85
N VAL A 81 -9.15 6.01 28.01
CA VAL A 81 -9.46 4.63 28.44
C VAL A 81 -8.16 3.81 28.60
N MET A 82 -7.07 4.27 27.98
CA MET A 82 -5.85 3.50 27.76
C MET A 82 -4.88 3.46 28.96
N ALA A 83 -5.08 4.29 29.98
CA ALA A 83 -4.18 4.31 31.12
C ALA A 83 -4.96 4.69 32.36
N GLY A 84 -4.88 3.90 33.44
CA GLY A 84 -5.46 4.21 34.76
C GLY A 84 -5.02 5.54 35.40
N SER A 85 -4.37 6.42 34.64
CA SER A 85 -4.21 7.85 34.87
C SER A 85 -5.49 8.63 34.53
N SER A 86 -5.81 9.59 35.38
CA SER A 86 -6.90 10.56 35.22
C SER A 86 -6.96 11.16 33.80
N PRO A 87 -8.16 11.33 33.21
CA PRO A 87 -8.33 11.87 31.87
C PRO A 87 -7.63 13.22 31.74
N ARG A 88 -6.58 13.29 30.90
CA ARG A 88 -5.92 14.57 30.60
C ARG A 88 -6.89 15.45 29.79
N PHE A 89 -6.87 16.75 30.03
CA PHE A 89 -7.81 17.65 29.36
C PHE A 89 -7.33 17.97 27.93
N ILE A 90 -8.17 17.73 26.89
CA ILE A 90 -7.85 17.99 25.47
C ILE A 90 -7.16 19.34 25.21
N PRO A 91 -7.62 20.47 25.79
CA PRO A 91 -7.02 21.80 25.62
C PRO A 91 -5.54 21.95 26.00
N THR A 92 -4.86 20.87 26.42
CA THR A 92 -3.43 20.85 26.67
C THR A 92 -2.64 20.24 25.50
N LEU A 93 -3.26 19.46 24.62
CA LEU A 93 -2.57 18.66 23.61
C LEU A 93 -2.17 19.49 22.39
N ARG A 94 -0.89 19.82 22.28
CA ARG A 94 -0.32 20.57 21.14
C ARG A 94 0.21 19.63 20.06
N LEU A 95 -0.14 19.88 18.80
CA LEU A 95 0.42 19.17 17.65
C LEU A 95 1.88 19.61 17.40
N LEU A 96 2.81 18.69 17.59
CA LEU A 96 4.25 18.92 17.46
C LEU A 96 4.82 18.41 16.13
N GLU A 97 4.23 17.35 15.57
CA GLU A 97 4.75 16.66 14.40
C GLU A 97 3.66 15.87 13.68
N ILE A 98 3.78 15.81 12.35
CA ILE A 98 3.01 14.92 11.48
C ILE A 98 4.02 13.99 10.78
N SER A 99 3.76 12.69 10.88
CA SER A 99 4.50 11.62 10.21
C SER A 99 3.52 10.61 9.61
N SER A 100 4.01 9.61 8.89
CA SER A 100 3.19 8.56 8.30
C SER A 100 3.91 7.23 8.27
N THR A 101 3.14 6.15 8.28
CA THR A 101 3.54 4.85 7.75
C THR A 101 2.91 4.67 6.36
N PRO A 102 3.17 3.59 5.63
CA PRO A 102 2.50 3.33 4.35
C PRO A 102 0.97 3.21 4.42
N ARG A 103 0.37 3.09 5.61
CA ARG A 103 -1.08 2.88 5.83
C ARG A 103 -1.70 3.88 6.79
N THR A 104 -0.91 4.67 7.50
CA THR A 104 -1.40 5.48 8.60
C THR A 104 -0.81 6.88 8.59
N LEU A 105 -1.60 7.85 9.05
CA LEU A 105 -1.09 9.14 9.47
C LEU A 105 -0.86 9.10 10.98
N ILE A 106 0.27 9.64 11.45
CA ILE A 106 0.60 9.72 12.86
C ILE A 106 0.79 11.18 13.25
N LEU A 107 -0.01 11.63 14.21
CA LEU A 107 0.01 12.97 14.78
C LEU A 107 0.62 12.92 16.19
N ARG A 108 1.74 13.60 16.41
CA ARG A 108 2.36 13.72 17.73
C ARG A 108 1.75 14.91 18.47
N LEU A 109 0.88 14.61 19.41
CA LEU A 109 0.16 15.56 20.25
C LEU A 109 0.81 15.61 21.64
N GLN A 110 1.90 16.36 21.75
CA GLN A 110 2.72 16.48 22.97
C GLN A 110 3.25 15.13 23.48
N GLU A 111 2.65 14.57 24.54
CA GLU A 111 2.99 13.25 25.10
C GLU A 111 2.14 12.09 24.54
N LEU A 112 1.23 12.39 23.61
CA LEU A 112 0.38 11.40 22.96
C LEU A 112 0.70 11.29 21.48
N TYR A 113 0.49 10.10 20.95
CA TYR A 113 0.53 9.78 19.54
C TYR A 113 -0.88 9.34 19.11
N LEU A 114 -1.40 9.99 18.09
CA LEU A 114 -2.64 9.62 17.43
C LEU A 114 -2.31 9.00 16.08
N GLN A 115 -2.60 7.71 15.92
CA GLN A 115 -2.49 7.00 14.66
C GLN A 115 -3.87 6.82 14.03
N ILE A 116 -3.99 7.22 12.76
CA ILE A 116 -5.22 7.10 11.98
C ILE A 116 -4.92 6.20 10.79
N VAL A 117 -5.56 5.03 10.76
CA VAL A 117 -5.42 4.06 9.67
C VAL A 117 -6.27 4.52 8.49
N ILE A 118 -5.60 4.82 7.37
CA ILE A 118 -6.22 5.28 6.14
C ILE A 118 -6.67 4.05 5.36
N GLN A 119 -7.92 3.65 5.57
CA GLN A 119 -8.55 2.60 4.79
C GLN A 119 -9.04 3.17 3.44
N GLY A 120 -9.54 2.29 2.58
CA GLY A 120 -10.03 2.68 1.25
C GLY A 120 -11.02 3.85 1.32
N HIS A 121 -10.89 4.81 0.41
CA HIS A 121 -11.79 5.97 0.28
C HIS A 121 -11.77 7.00 1.42
N VAL A 122 -10.80 6.95 2.34
CA VAL A 122 -10.55 8.01 3.33
C VAL A 122 -9.58 9.08 2.79
N LEU A 123 -9.93 10.35 2.94
CA LEU A 123 -9.10 11.50 2.57
C LEU A 123 -8.85 12.42 3.77
N CYS A 124 -7.61 12.84 3.98
CA CYS A 124 -7.28 13.88 4.95
C CYS A 124 -7.40 15.27 4.30
N GLN A 125 -8.19 16.15 4.92
CA GLN A 125 -8.47 17.49 4.43
C GLN A 125 -8.51 18.52 5.57
N PRO A 126 -7.61 19.51 5.54
CA PRO A 126 -7.69 20.68 6.42
C PRO A 126 -8.71 21.70 5.90
N PHE A 127 -9.52 22.23 6.80
CA PHE A 127 -10.46 23.32 6.55
C PHE A 127 -10.08 24.51 7.44
N ASN A 128 -10.20 25.73 6.90
CA ASN A 128 -10.14 26.91 7.78
C ASN A 128 -11.41 27.00 8.65
N LYS A 129 -11.40 27.92 9.62
CA LYS A 129 -12.49 28.01 10.60
C LYS A 129 -13.84 28.38 9.97
N ASP A 130 -13.84 29.31 9.02
CA ASP A 130 -15.05 29.75 8.33
C ASP A 130 -15.67 28.64 7.49
N GLN A 131 -14.85 27.94 6.69
CA GLN A 131 -15.26 26.76 5.92
C GLN A 131 -15.88 25.71 6.85
N TRP A 132 -15.22 25.42 7.97
CA TRP A 132 -15.73 24.44 8.92
C TRP A 132 -17.07 24.85 9.53
N ASP A 133 -17.19 26.08 10.01
CA ASP A 133 -18.36 26.55 10.75
C ASP A 133 -19.56 26.89 9.85
N LEU A 134 -19.33 27.19 8.57
CA LEU A 134 -20.37 27.58 7.62
C LEU A 134 -20.75 26.46 6.64
N GLU A 135 -19.77 25.70 6.15
CA GLU A 135 -19.95 24.78 5.02
C GLU A 135 -19.89 23.31 5.45
N ILE A 136 -19.18 22.98 6.53
CA ILE A 136 -18.98 21.58 6.93
C ILE A 136 -19.87 21.20 8.11
N SER A 137 -19.72 21.84 9.26
CA SER A 137 -20.35 21.40 10.52
C SER A 137 -21.88 21.55 10.54
N LYS A 138 -22.43 22.51 9.80
CA LYS A 138 -23.88 22.81 9.77
C LYS A 138 -24.64 22.15 8.63
N VAL A 139 -23.92 21.60 7.65
CA VAL A 139 -24.50 20.98 6.46
C VAL A 139 -24.64 19.47 6.71
N SER A 140 -25.73 18.87 6.23
CA SER A 140 -25.92 17.42 6.40
C SER A 140 -24.85 16.64 5.62
N LYS A 141 -24.54 15.43 6.07
CA LYS A 141 -23.67 14.48 5.39
C LYS A 141 -24.08 14.24 3.92
N GLU A 142 -25.38 14.13 3.66
CA GLU A 142 -25.95 13.90 2.32
C GLU A 142 -25.69 15.09 1.40
N ALA A 143 -25.89 16.32 1.89
CA ALA A 143 -25.68 17.53 1.12
C ALA A 143 -24.19 17.79 0.85
N ARG A 144 -23.30 17.41 1.78
CA ARG A 144 -21.83 17.48 1.59
C ARG A 144 -21.31 16.39 0.64
N GLY A 145 -22.00 15.25 0.57
CA GLY A 145 -21.59 14.10 -0.25
C GLY A 145 -20.46 13.26 0.37
N PHE A 146 -20.08 13.52 1.62
CA PHE A 146 -19.07 12.77 2.36
C PHE A 146 -19.38 12.80 3.87
N ALA A 147 -18.80 11.84 4.59
CA ALA A 147 -18.85 11.75 6.05
C ALA A 147 -17.55 12.26 6.68
N VAL A 148 -17.66 13.00 7.78
CA VAL A 148 -16.54 13.34 8.66
C VAL A 148 -16.34 12.21 9.65
N CYS A 149 -15.30 11.42 9.46
CA CYS A 149 -14.99 10.33 10.38
C CYS A 149 -14.38 10.86 11.68
N ILE A 150 -13.39 11.75 11.55
CA ILE A 150 -12.85 12.51 12.67
C ILE A 150 -12.32 13.87 12.20
N GLY A 151 -12.62 14.93 12.94
CA GLY A 151 -12.07 16.28 12.76
C GLY A 151 -11.34 16.74 14.02
N LEU A 152 -10.11 17.21 13.86
CA LEU A 152 -9.25 17.73 14.92
C LEU A 152 -9.23 19.26 14.84
N ASP A 153 -9.89 19.92 15.78
CA ASP A 153 -10.06 21.38 15.78
C ASP A 153 -8.94 22.05 16.55
N PHE A 154 -8.16 22.88 15.85
CA PHE A 154 -7.04 23.65 16.40
C PHE A 154 -7.38 25.14 16.52
N GLY A 155 -8.67 25.47 16.67
CA GLY A 155 -9.15 26.84 16.83
C GLY A 155 -8.98 27.67 15.56
N ASP A 156 -8.32 28.82 15.68
CA ASP A 156 -8.10 29.75 14.57
C ASP A 156 -7.17 29.19 13.49
N ALA A 157 -6.45 28.10 13.77
CA ALA A 157 -5.68 27.36 12.78
C ALA A 157 -6.54 26.48 11.85
N GLY A 158 -7.81 26.24 12.22
CA GLY A 158 -8.76 25.43 11.46
C GLY A 158 -8.88 24.00 11.97
N VAL A 159 -9.47 23.14 11.14
CA VAL A 159 -9.81 21.76 11.48
C VAL A 159 -9.18 20.77 10.49
N LEU A 160 -8.32 19.88 10.99
CA LEU A 160 -7.77 18.78 10.21
C LEU A 160 -8.74 17.59 10.24
N SER A 161 -9.31 17.25 9.09
CA SER A 161 -10.41 16.28 9.02
C SER A 161 -10.07 15.06 8.20
N PHE A 162 -10.68 13.92 8.54
CA PHE A 162 -10.59 12.67 7.81
C PHE A 162 -11.98 12.33 7.31
N LEU A 163 -12.12 12.33 5.98
CA LEU A 163 -13.37 12.27 5.27
C LEU A 163 -13.49 10.92 4.58
N ALA A 164 -14.67 10.31 4.60
CA ALA A 164 -14.96 9.09 3.84
C ALA A 164 -16.21 9.26 2.98
N ALA A 165 -16.41 8.38 2.01
CA ALA A 165 -17.66 8.33 1.29
C ALA A 165 -18.84 8.02 2.23
N VAL A 166 -20.01 8.56 1.93
CA VAL A 166 -21.22 8.31 2.73
C VAL A 166 -21.53 6.82 2.75
N GLY A 167 -21.72 6.26 3.95
CA GLY A 167 -21.95 4.82 4.15
C GLY A 167 -20.69 3.96 4.18
N GLN A 168 -19.50 4.55 4.04
CA GLN A 168 -18.20 3.87 4.08
C GLN A 168 -17.29 4.47 5.16
N ILE A 169 -17.83 4.72 6.36
CA ILE A 169 -17.02 5.17 7.50
C ILE A 169 -16.21 3.97 7.99
N SER A 170 -14.97 3.86 7.50
CA SER A 170 -14.05 2.82 7.90
C SER A 170 -12.70 3.48 8.21
N VAL A 171 -12.52 3.88 9.46
CA VAL A 171 -11.23 4.38 9.94
C VAL A 171 -11.02 3.79 11.33
N GLN A 172 -9.79 3.35 11.54
CA GLN A 172 -9.33 2.90 12.85
C GLN A 172 -8.45 3.98 13.42
N ILE A 173 -8.75 4.38 14.64
CA ILE A 173 -8.03 5.42 15.36
C ILE A 173 -7.35 4.73 16.54
N HIS A 174 -6.10 5.08 16.81
CA HIS A 174 -5.37 4.55 17.96
C HIS A 174 -4.65 5.68 18.67
N TRP A 175 -4.63 5.61 20.00
CA TRP A 175 -3.97 6.59 20.85
C TRP A 175 -2.97 5.88 21.73
N GLU A 176 -1.71 6.33 21.72
CA GLU A 176 -0.67 5.74 22.55
C GLU A 176 0.23 6.81 23.15
N THR A 177 0.93 6.47 24.24
CA THR A 177 1.91 7.37 24.87
C THR A 177 3.28 7.27 24.21
N THR A 178 3.56 6.17 23.52
CA THR A 178 4.80 6.00 22.76
C THR A 178 4.50 5.56 21.34
N ILE A 179 5.37 5.98 20.41
CA ILE A 179 5.25 5.58 19.00
C ILE A 179 5.39 4.07 18.80
N LYS A 180 6.07 3.36 19.69
CA LYS A 180 6.33 1.90 19.58
C LYS A 180 5.09 1.07 19.90
N ASP A 181 4.18 1.61 20.70
CA ASP A 181 2.97 0.92 21.13
C ASP A 181 1.83 1.04 20.12
N LEU A 182 1.96 1.94 19.11
CA LEU A 182 0.96 2.06 18.05
C LEU A 182 0.89 0.75 17.24
N PRO A 183 -0.31 0.26 16.87
CA PRO A 183 -0.48 -1.07 16.28
C PRO A 183 0.11 -1.21 14.87
N CYS A 184 0.07 -0.16 14.04
CA CYS A 184 0.62 -0.22 12.69
C CYS A 184 2.05 0.32 12.67
N GLN A 185 3.03 -0.60 12.57
CA GLN A 185 4.47 -0.30 12.57
C GLN A 185 5.19 -0.71 11.28
N ALA A 186 4.42 -0.94 10.21
CA ALA A 186 5.00 -1.43 8.96
C ALA A 186 6.08 -0.46 8.44
N PRO A 187 7.30 -0.95 8.13
CA PRO A 187 8.35 -0.10 7.61
C PRO A 187 7.94 0.46 6.24
N ASP A 188 8.21 1.74 6.03
CA ASP A 188 7.96 2.34 4.74
C ASP A 188 9.02 1.90 3.73
N VAL A 189 8.57 1.28 2.63
CA VAL A 189 9.47 0.73 1.61
C VAL A 189 10.38 1.81 1.02
N TYR A 190 9.95 3.06 0.92
CA TYR A 190 10.73 4.14 0.34
C TYR A 190 11.74 4.74 1.32
N THR A 191 11.29 5.10 2.52
CA THR A 191 12.08 5.83 3.51
C THR A 191 12.89 4.94 4.47
N ASP A 192 12.51 3.68 4.67
CA ASP A 192 13.23 2.70 5.49
C ASP A 192 13.34 1.33 4.80
N TYR A 193 13.85 1.35 3.57
CA TYR A 193 14.03 0.15 2.75
C TYR A 193 14.83 -0.97 3.44
N PRO A 194 15.93 -0.71 4.18
CA PRO A 194 16.65 -1.78 4.89
C PRO A 194 15.81 -2.50 5.94
N ARG A 195 14.95 -1.78 6.68
CA ARG A 195 14.03 -2.40 7.65
C ARG A 195 12.92 -3.16 6.94
N PHE A 196 12.40 -2.64 5.83
CA PHE A 196 11.46 -3.35 4.97
C PHE A 196 12.03 -4.69 4.49
N LEU A 197 13.23 -4.69 3.89
CA LEU A 197 13.87 -5.93 3.43
C LEU A 197 14.12 -6.93 4.55
N ARG A 198 14.43 -6.45 5.75
CA ARG A 198 14.56 -7.31 6.94
C ARG A 198 13.22 -7.94 7.31
N GLY A 199 12.14 -7.17 7.35
CA GLY A 199 10.80 -7.68 7.61
C GLY A 199 10.38 -8.74 6.59
N VAL A 200 10.64 -8.52 5.30
CA VAL A 200 10.37 -9.52 4.25
C VAL A 200 11.22 -10.78 4.48
N ALA A 201 12.51 -10.63 4.74
CA ALA A 201 13.41 -11.76 5.03
C ALA A 201 12.94 -12.59 6.24
N GLU A 202 12.55 -11.93 7.34
CA GLU A 202 12.05 -12.58 8.55
C GLU A 202 10.72 -13.28 8.30
N TRP A 203 9.81 -12.65 7.55
CA TRP A 203 8.53 -13.24 7.15
C TRP A 203 8.69 -14.47 6.23
N ILE A 204 9.65 -14.44 5.30
CA ILE A 204 10.00 -15.59 4.47
C ILE A 204 10.52 -16.75 5.35
N LEU A 205 11.42 -16.45 6.29
CA LEU A 205 12.01 -17.45 7.17
C LEU A 205 11.00 -18.06 8.16
N SER A 206 10.02 -17.29 8.65
CA SER A 206 9.04 -17.77 9.62
C SER A 206 7.99 -18.72 9.03
N ARG A 207 7.74 -18.67 7.72
CA ARG A 207 6.70 -19.47 7.06
C ARG A 207 7.18 -20.82 6.52
N GLU A 208 8.46 -21.15 6.67
CA GLU A 208 9.08 -22.36 6.08
C GLU A 208 8.50 -22.68 4.68
N ILE A 209 8.58 -21.73 3.75
CA ILE A 209 7.85 -21.69 2.44
C ILE A 209 7.96 -22.99 1.61
N SER A 210 8.89 -23.88 1.91
CA SER A 210 9.04 -25.19 1.27
C SER A 210 8.14 -26.30 1.85
N ARG A 211 7.46 -26.11 2.98
CA ARG A 211 6.81 -27.21 3.73
C ARG A 211 5.39 -26.93 4.28
N GLY A 212 4.93 -25.68 4.28
CA GLY A 212 3.63 -25.30 4.83
C GLY A 212 2.46 -25.42 3.84
N ALA A 213 1.24 -25.58 4.36
CA ALA A 213 0.01 -25.48 3.57
C ALA A 213 -0.13 -24.10 2.88
N ASP A 214 0.41 -23.05 3.49
CA ASP A 214 0.47 -21.69 2.95
C ASP A 214 1.30 -21.58 1.66
N ALA A 215 2.19 -22.54 1.37
CA ALA A 215 3.06 -22.49 0.21
C ALA A 215 2.28 -22.45 -1.12
N THR A 216 1.06 -22.99 -1.14
CA THR A 216 0.21 -23.09 -2.33
C THR A 216 -0.82 -21.98 -2.45
N CYS A 217 -0.99 -21.13 -1.42
CA CYS A 217 -1.91 -20.00 -1.53
C CYS A 217 -1.33 -18.93 -2.48
N LEU A 218 -2.20 -18.08 -3.04
CA LEU A 218 -1.77 -17.01 -3.92
C LEU A 218 -0.89 -16.02 -3.15
N ALA A 219 0.26 -15.68 -3.73
CA ALA A 219 1.20 -14.75 -3.10
C ALA A 219 0.57 -13.38 -2.86
N VAL A 220 -0.30 -12.91 -3.76
CA VAL A 220 -1.03 -11.64 -3.61
C VAL A 220 -1.88 -11.60 -2.34
N THR A 221 -2.53 -12.72 -1.98
CA THR A 221 -3.33 -12.84 -0.76
C THR A 221 -2.44 -12.85 0.48
N ALA A 222 -1.38 -13.67 0.47
CA ALA A 222 -0.45 -13.76 1.59
C ALA A 222 0.26 -12.44 1.91
N ILE A 223 0.53 -11.62 0.87
CA ILE A 223 1.09 -10.27 1.00
C ILE A 223 0.10 -9.33 1.68
N GLN A 224 -1.18 -9.36 1.26
CA GLN A 224 -2.22 -8.51 1.83
C GLN A 224 -2.51 -8.83 3.30
N ASP A 225 -2.45 -10.11 3.66
CA ASP A 225 -2.59 -10.56 5.05
C ASP A 225 -1.37 -10.19 5.92
N ALA A 226 -0.22 -9.94 5.30
CA ALA A 226 1.04 -9.60 5.96
C ALA A 226 1.25 -8.08 6.03
N GLU A 227 0.22 -7.34 6.45
CA GLU A 227 0.21 -5.87 6.50
C GLU A 227 1.36 -5.27 7.32
N SER A 228 1.81 -5.95 8.38
CA SER A 228 2.93 -5.51 9.20
C SER A 228 4.28 -5.51 8.46
N VAL A 229 4.36 -6.22 7.33
CA VAL A 229 5.56 -6.34 6.48
C VAL A 229 5.37 -5.55 5.19
N PHE A 230 4.25 -5.79 4.49
CA PHE A 230 3.92 -5.16 3.21
C PHE A 230 2.93 -4.01 3.38
N GLY A 231 3.19 -3.15 4.38
CA GLY A 231 2.36 -1.98 4.64
C GLY A 231 2.21 -1.15 3.37
N GLY A 232 0.98 -0.77 3.05
CA GLY A 232 0.66 0.03 1.86
C GLY A 232 0.31 -0.81 0.63
N MET A 233 0.54 -2.13 0.66
CA MET A 233 0.27 -3.04 -0.45
C MET A 233 -1.15 -3.62 -0.37
N GLY A 234 -2.16 -2.76 -0.54
CA GLY A 234 -3.56 -3.21 -0.61
C GLY A 234 -3.96 -3.80 -1.98
N PRO A 235 -5.25 -4.15 -2.16
CA PRO A 235 -5.82 -4.65 -3.41
C PRO A 235 -5.44 -3.90 -4.68
N TYR A 236 -5.29 -2.58 -4.63
CA TYR A 236 -4.95 -1.80 -5.82
C TYR A 236 -3.44 -1.76 -6.04
N THR A 237 -2.68 -1.49 -4.97
CA THR A 237 -1.22 -1.38 -5.03
C THR A 237 -0.57 -2.70 -5.44
N VAL A 238 -1.06 -3.85 -4.98
CA VAL A 238 -0.47 -5.15 -5.32
C VAL A 238 -0.52 -5.44 -6.83
N ASN A 239 -1.59 -5.04 -7.52
CA ASN A 239 -1.72 -5.23 -8.98
C ASN A 239 -0.64 -4.43 -9.74
N GLU A 240 -0.42 -3.18 -9.34
CA GLU A 240 0.60 -2.31 -9.92
C GLU A 240 2.01 -2.82 -9.64
N VAL A 241 2.29 -3.24 -8.40
CA VAL A 241 3.59 -3.81 -8.03
C VAL A 241 3.88 -5.09 -8.81
N TYR A 242 2.89 -5.98 -8.98
CA TYR A 242 3.07 -7.21 -9.76
C TYR A 242 3.31 -6.92 -11.24
N TYR A 243 2.64 -5.92 -11.82
CA TYR A 243 2.91 -5.46 -13.17
C TYR A 243 4.36 -4.96 -13.32
N LEU A 244 4.80 -4.07 -12.44
CA LEU A 244 6.17 -3.53 -12.44
C LEU A 244 7.22 -4.62 -12.24
N ALA A 245 6.94 -5.61 -11.38
CA ALA A 245 7.81 -6.76 -11.14
C ALA A 245 7.80 -7.79 -12.28
N GLY A 246 6.87 -7.66 -13.24
CA GLY A 246 6.65 -8.64 -14.30
C GLY A 246 6.14 -9.98 -13.80
N LEU A 247 5.39 -9.99 -12.70
CA LEU A 247 4.88 -11.20 -12.04
C LEU A 247 3.40 -11.42 -12.37
N SER A 248 3.01 -12.67 -12.57
CA SER A 248 1.61 -13.03 -12.65
C SER A 248 0.99 -13.03 -11.25
N PRO A 249 -0.22 -12.43 -11.03
CA PRO A 249 -0.87 -12.45 -9.73
C PRO A 249 -1.36 -13.84 -9.32
N PHE A 250 -1.31 -14.81 -10.24
CA PHE A 250 -1.67 -16.21 -10.02
C PHE A 250 -0.52 -17.05 -9.47
N LEU A 251 0.65 -16.47 -9.26
CA LEU A 251 1.78 -17.14 -8.62
C LEU A 251 1.48 -17.40 -7.13
N THR A 252 1.85 -18.58 -6.68
CA THR A 252 1.75 -19.01 -5.28
C THR A 252 2.85 -18.37 -4.44
N VAL A 253 2.69 -18.42 -3.12
CA VAL A 253 3.73 -18.01 -2.16
C VAL A 253 5.05 -18.70 -2.45
N HIS A 254 5.03 -20.02 -2.70
CA HIS A 254 6.25 -20.77 -3.02
C HIS A 254 6.92 -20.28 -4.30
N GLU A 255 6.14 -20.04 -5.35
CA GLU A 255 6.68 -19.61 -6.63
C GLU A 255 7.29 -18.21 -6.62
N VAL A 256 6.79 -17.31 -5.76
CA VAL A 256 7.34 -15.95 -5.60
C VAL A 256 8.47 -15.93 -4.58
N PHE A 257 8.21 -16.41 -3.37
CA PHE A 257 9.10 -16.28 -2.21
C PHE A 257 10.10 -17.43 -2.06
N GLY A 258 9.94 -18.51 -2.81
CA GLY A 258 10.98 -19.53 -3.02
C GLY A 258 11.95 -19.18 -4.15
N CYS A 259 11.69 -18.11 -4.91
CA CYS A 259 12.53 -17.65 -6.03
C CYS A 259 13.19 -16.30 -5.69
N PRO A 260 14.53 -16.25 -5.51
CA PRO A 260 15.24 -15.01 -5.20
C PRO A 260 14.98 -13.88 -6.20
N SER A 261 14.94 -14.20 -7.50
CA SER A 261 14.69 -13.18 -8.54
C SER A 261 13.28 -12.59 -8.47
N ARG A 262 12.24 -13.42 -8.30
CA ARG A 262 10.85 -12.93 -8.19
C ARG A 262 10.65 -12.12 -6.92
N THR A 263 11.18 -12.58 -5.78
CA THR A 263 11.14 -11.85 -4.51
C THR A 263 11.85 -10.50 -4.62
N ALA A 264 13.05 -10.47 -5.20
CA ALA A 264 13.81 -9.24 -5.39
C ALA A 264 13.08 -8.27 -6.32
N ARG A 265 12.52 -8.74 -7.45
CA ARG A 265 11.71 -7.91 -8.34
C ARG A 265 10.49 -7.34 -7.65
N LEU A 266 9.78 -8.13 -6.84
CA LEU A 266 8.64 -7.65 -6.05
C LEU A 266 9.05 -6.50 -5.12
N CYS A 267 10.15 -6.67 -4.37
CA CYS A 267 10.64 -5.65 -3.43
C CYS A 267 11.12 -4.38 -4.15
N GLU A 268 11.84 -4.53 -5.27
CA GLU A 268 12.31 -3.39 -6.07
C GLU A 268 11.18 -2.69 -6.81
N ALA A 269 10.17 -3.43 -7.28
CA ALA A 269 8.96 -2.87 -7.88
C ALA A 269 8.13 -2.07 -6.87
N PHE A 270 8.01 -2.56 -5.63
CA PHE A 270 7.30 -1.81 -4.60
C PHE A 270 8.04 -0.52 -4.24
N TRP A 271 9.37 -0.58 -4.13
CA TRP A 271 10.19 0.62 -3.95
C TRP A 271 10.03 1.58 -5.13
N ALA A 272 10.07 1.09 -6.37
CA ALA A 272 9.91 1.92 -7.58
C ALA A 272 8.56 2.65 -7.60
N LEU A 273 7.47 1.94 -7.27
CA LEU A 273 6.14 2.53 -7.16
C LEU A 273 6.09 3.62 -6.08
N ALA A 274 6.68 3.36 -4.91
CA ALA A 274 6.73 4.34 -3.83
C ALA A 274 7.61 5.55 -4.19
N HIS A 275 8.76 5.33 -4.83
CA HIS A 275 9.61 6.39 -5.33
C HIS A 275 8.89 7.28 -6.35
N ASP A 276 8.19 6.69 -7.31
CA ASP A 276 7.38 7.46 -8.27
C ASP A 276 6.36 8.31 -7.51
N ALA A 277 5.61 7.71 -6.58
CA ALA A 277 4.65 8.44 -5.75
C ALA A 277 5.29 9.64 -5.02
N HIS A 278 6.46 9.46 -4.39
CA HIS A 278 7.14 10.56 -3.69
C HIS A 278 7.68 11.65 -4.61
N THR A 279 8.02 11.31 -5.85
CA THR A 279 8.66 12.26 -6.79
C THR A 279 7.70 12.95 -7.75
N THR A 280 6.58 12.30 -8.11
CA THR A 280 5.62 12.81 -9.10
C THR A 280 4.37 13.39 -8.47
N LEU A 281 3.91 12.81 -7.36
CA LEU A 281 2.64 13.17 -6.74
C LEU A 281 2.60 14.62 -6.22
N PRO A 282 3.66 15.19 -5.62
CA PRO A 282 3.65 16.60 -5.22
C PRO A 282 3.38 17.55 -6.40
N ALA A 283 4.01 17.32 -7.54
CA ALA A 283 3.79 18.12 -8.75
C ALA A 283 2.37 17.95 -9.29
N PHE A 284 1.81 16.74 -9.20
CA PHE A 284 0.43 16.45 -9.58
C PHE A 284 -0.60 17.12 -8.66
N LEU A 285 -0.37 17.10 -7.33
CA LEU A 285 -1.31 17.64 -6.34
C LEU A 285 -1.29 19.16 -6.27
N ASN A 286 -0.13 19.79 -6.45
CA ASN A 286 0.05 21.24 -6.34
C ASN A 286 -1.02 22.09 -7.05
N PRO A 287 -1.35 21.85 -8.34
CA PRO A 287 -2.38 22.62 -9.03
C PRO A 287 -3.81 22.32 -8.57
N LEU A 288 -4.03 21.29 -7.74
CA LEU A 288 -5.35 20.86 -7.26
C LEU A 288 -5.71 21.47 -5.89
N TYR A 289 -4.76 22.15 -5.25
CA TYR A 289 -5.01 22.81 -3.97
C TYR A 289 -5.66 24.18 -4.16
N HIS A 290 -6.79 24.38 -3.48
CA HIS A 290 -7.43 25.66 -3.28
C HIS A 290 -7.28 26.04 -1.80
N GLY A 291 -6.23 26.81 -1.49
CA GLY A 291 -5.74 26.97 -0.12
C GLY A 291 -5.12 25.66 0.36
N TYR A 292 -5.75 25.02 1.37
CA TYR A 292 -5.34 23.71 1.88
C TYR A 292 -6.25 22.56 1.42
N VAL A 293 -7.36 22.88 0.76
CA VAL A 293 -8.38 21.94 0.31
C VAL A 293 -7.99 21.39 -1.05
N LEU A 294 -7.89 20.07 -1.19
CA LEU A 294 -7.88 19.40 -2.49
C LEU A 294 -9.27 19.50 -3.13
N ALA A 295 -9.39 20.26 -4.22
CA ALA A 295 -10.66 20.46 -4.93
C ALA A 295 -10.51 20.09 -6.42
N ALA A 296 -10.11 18.85 -6.67
CA ALA A 296 -9.90 18.34 -8.02
C ALA A 296 -11.23 18.14 -8.78
N THR A 297 -11.31 18.62 -10.03
CA THR A 297 -12.45 18.35 -10.91
C THR A 297 -12.51 16.86 -11.31
N THR A 298 -13.61 16.42 -11.90
CA THR A 298 -13.72 15.05 -12.44
C THR A 298 -12.67 14.76 -13.51
N GLU A 299 -12.40 15.73 -14.38
CA GLU A 299 -11.37 15.64 -15.41
C GLU A 299 -9.98 15.52 -14.78
N GLN A 300 -9.66 16.35 -13.79
CA GLN A 300 -8.38 16.26 -13.08
C GLN A 300 -8.22 14.92 -12.32
N ARG A 301 -9.28 14.42 -11.68
CA ARG A 301 -9.27 13.09 -11.04
C ARG A 301 -9.03 11.98 -12.06
N SER A 302 -9.59 12.10 -13.27
CA SER A 302 -9.36 11.13 -14.36
C SER A 302 -7.90 11.09 -14.83
N LEU A 303 -7.16 12.20 -14.71
CA LEU A 303 -5.73 12.24 -15.02
C LEU A 303 -4.93 11.34 -14.08
N PHE A 304 -5.39 11.11 -12.85
CA PHE A 304 -4.73 10.19 -11.93
C PHE A 304 -4.69 8.76 -12.47
N ALA A 305 -5.70 8.34 -13.25
CA ALA A 305 -5.71 7.01 -13.87
C ALA A 305 -4.47 6.78 -14.75
N ARG A 306 -3.85 7.83 -15.30
CA ARG A 306 -2.62 7.72 -16.11
C ARG A 306 -1.39 7.29 -15.32
N TYR A 307 -1.44 7.36 -13.99
CA TYR A 307 -0.39 6.88 -13.08
C TYR A 307 -0.55 5.39 -12.73
N LEU A 308 -1.63 4.76 -13.19
CA LEU A 308 -1.87 3.33 -13.02
C LEU A 308 -1.55 2.60 -14.32
N HIS A 309 -0.83 1.49 -14.23
CA HIS A 309 -0.46 0.69 -15.39
C HIS A 309 -1.53 -0.32 -15.76
N VAL A 310 -2.17 -0.95 -14.76
CA VAL A 310 -3.13 -2.05 -14.99
C VAL A 310 -4.44 -1.87 -14.24
N HIS A 311 -4.42 -1.31 -13.04
CA HIS A 311 -5.62 -1.19 -12.23
C HIS A 311 -6.62 -0.22 -12.86
N ALA A 312 -7.86 -0.69 -13.03
CA ALA A 312 -8.94 0.04 -13.69
C ALA A 312 -8.59 0.50 -15.11
N GLN A 313 -7.66 -0.20 -15.77
CA GLN A 313 -7.29 0.05 -17.17
C GLN A 313 -7.91 -1.00 -18.08
N SER A 314 -8.38 -0.59 -19.25
CA SER A 314 -8.76 -1.54 -20.32
C SER A 314 -7.55 -2.04 -21.11
N ARG A 315 -6.47 -1.26 -21.12
CA ARG A 315 -5.22 -1.55 -21.82
C ARG A 315 -4.02 -1.09 -21.00
N ALA A 316 -2.98 -1.90 -20.99
CA ALA A 316 -1.68 -1.55 -20.42
C ALA A 316 -0.71 -1.22 -21.55
N TYR A 317 -0.05 -0.06 -21.46
CA TYR A 317 1.02 0.35 -22.36
C TYR A 317 2.36 -0.19 -21.86
N MET A 318 3.16 -0.72 -22.78
CA MET A 318 4.41 -1.41 -22.46
C MET A 318 5.46 -1.29 -23.57
N SER A 319 6.69 -1.73 -23.27
CA SER A 319 7.74 -1.83 -24.27
C SER A 319 7.43 -2.94 -25.30
N PRO A 320 7.93 -2.82 -26.55
CA PRO A 320 7.85 -3.92 -27.52
C PRO A 320 8.48 -5.21 -26.98
N ARG A 321 9.57 -5.10 -26.20
CA ARG A 321 10.22 -6.23 -25.53
C ARG A 321 9.29 -6.92 -24.53
N MET A 322 8.63 -6.16 -23.66
CA MET A 322 7.66 -6.69 -22.69
C MET A 322 6.45 -7.31 -23.39
N LYS A 323 5.98 -6.72 -24.50
CA LYS A 323 4.90 -7.28 -25.32
C LYS A 323 5.27 -8.64 -25.91
N THR A 324 6.47 -8.80 -26.45
CA THR A 324 6.96 -10.11 -26.93
C THR A 324 6.99 -11.15 -25.82
N LEU A 325 7.52 -10.80 -24.64
CA LEU A 325 7.51 -11.69 -23.47
C LEU A 325 6.09 -12.07 -23.05
N ARG A 326 5.16 -11.11 -23.05
CA ARG A 326 3.74 -11.35 -22.74
C ARG A 326 3.11 -12.33 -23.73
N ASP A 327 3.34 -12.14 -25.02
CA ASP A 327 2.73 -12.99 -26.05
C ASP A 327 3.31 -14.40 -26.00
N GLN A 328 4.60 -14.55 -25.74
CA GLN A 328 5.22 -15.85 -25.45
C GLN A 328 4.60 -16.51 -24.22
N TYR A 329 4.46 -15.77 -23.12
CA TYR A 329 3.82 -16.26 -21.89
C TYR A 329 2.41 -16.76 -22.15
N VAL A 330 1.58 -15.98 -22.86
CA VAL A 330 0.19 -16.34 -23.19
C VAL A 330 0.15 -17.58 -24.06
N ASN A 331 0.98 -17.65 -25.10
CA ASN A 331 1.06 -18.81 -25.98
C ASN A 331 1.49 -20.07 -25.22
N THR A 332 2.46 -19.97 -24.30
CA THR A 332 2.87 -21.08 -23.44
C THR A 332 1.73 -21.55 -22.55
N VAL A 333 1.02 -20.63 -21.89
CA VAL A 333 -0.13 -20.99 -21.03
C VAL A 333 -1.25 -21.63 -21.85
N GLN A 334 -1.61 -21.06 -23.00
CA GLN A 334 -2.68 -21.59 -23.86
C GLN A 334 -2.34 -22.98 -24.42
N SER A 335 -1.12 -23.17 -24.92
CA SER A 335 -0.65 -24.46 -25.41
C SER A 335 -0.71 -25.54 -24.33
N ARG A 336 -0.45 -25.17 -23.07
CA ARG A 336 -0.51 -26.10 -21.93
C ARG A 336 -1.93 -26.40 -21.50
N THR A 337 -2.81 -25.39 -21.46
CA THR A 337 -4.24 -25.60 -21.21
C THR A 337 -4.88 -26.53 -22.24
N ALA A 338 -4.39 -26.53 -23.49
CA ALA A 338 -4.84 -27.44 -24.53
C ALA A 338 -4.31 -28.89 -24.39
N HIS A 339 -3.28 -29.11 -23.58
CA HIS A 339 -2.60 -30.39 -23.37
C HIS A 339 -2.40 -30.70 -21.88
N PRO A 340 -3.49 -30.88 -21.10
CA PRO A 340 -3.44 -31.04 -19.65
C PRO A 340 -2.75 -32.34 -19.18
N GLU A 341 -2.49 -33.29 -20.08
CA GLU A 341 -1.84 -34.55 -19.77
C GLU A 341 -0.34 -34.44 -19.46
N ARG A 342 0.29 -33.29 -19.76
CA ARG A 342 1.73 -33.07 -19.54
C ARG A 342 1.96 -32.24 -18.28
N PRO A 343 2.85 -32.65 -17.36
CA PRO A 343 3.24 -31.82 -16.23
C PRO A 343 3.69 -30.43 -16.69
N PHE A 344 3.10 -29.38 -16.10
CA PHE A 344 3.43 -28.00 -16.43
C PHE A 344 4.24 -27.34 -15.31
N LEU A 345 5.55 -27.21 -15.55
CA LEU A 345 6.42 -26.43 -14.67
C LEU A 345 6.20 -24.94 -14.92
N ARG A 346 5.71 -24.23 -13.91
CA ARG A 346 5.42 -22.78 -13.94
C ARG A 346 6.67 -21.92 -13.71
N ASN A 347 7.74 -22.26 -14.41
CA ASN A 347 9.06 -21.64 -14.29
C ASN A 347 9.80 -21.65 -15.64
N GLY A 348 10.98 -21.02 -15.67
CA GLY A 348 11.81 -20.92 -16.88
C GLY A 348 12.25 -22.27 -17.46
N ILE A 349 12.32 -23.34 -16.65
CA ILE A 349 12.64 -24.69 -17.13
C ILE A 349 11.48 -25.23 -17.99
N GLY A 350 10.24 -24.92 -17.61
CA GLY A 350 9.04 -25.24 -18.39
C GLY A 350 8.81 -24.34 -19.62
N GLY A 351 9.72 -23.39 -19.88
CA GLY A 351 9.57 -22.38 -20.94
C GLY A 351 8.60 -21.25 -20.60
N LEU A 352 8.19 -21.12 -19.32
CA LEU A 352 7.34 -20.04 -18.85
C LEU A 352 8.21 -18.94 -18.21
N PHE A 353 8.57 -17.93 -18.99
CA PHE A 353 9.35 -16.78 -18.54
C PHE A 353 8.46 -15.62 -18.08
N ASP A 354 8.84 -14.96 -17.01
CA ASP A 354 8.11 -13.83 -16.46
C ASP A 354 8.13 -12.61 -17.41
N VAL A 355 7.02 -11.87 -17.44
CA VAL A 355 6.79 -10.73 -18.34
C VAL A 355 7.43 -9.46 -17.77
N PHE A 356 8.76 -9.45 -17.66
CA PHE A 356 9.51 -8.43 -16.93
C PHE A 356 10.19 -7.40 -17.85
N GLU A 357 10.13 -6.12 -17.45
CA GLU A 357 10.80 -5.01 -18.12
C GLU A 357 11.61 -4.19 -17.09
N PRO A 358 12.95 -4.37 -17.02
CA PRO A 358 13.81 -3.70 -16.05
C PRO A 358 13.68 -2.18 -16.00
N THR A 359 13.35 -1.55 -17.13
CA THR A 359 13.19 -0.11 -17.25
C THR A 359 12.07 0.42 -16.35
N LEU A 360 11.03 -0.38 -16.08
CA LEU A 360 9.92 0.00 -15.19
C LEU A 360 10.34 0.16 -13.73
N ILE A 361 11.41 -0.51 -13.31
CA ILE A 361 11.95 -0.43 -11.94
C ILE A 361 13.35 0.20 -11.89
N GLN A 362 13.74 0.91 -12.95
CA GLN A 362 15.11 1.44 -13.09
C GLN A 362 15.52 2.30 -11.89
N ALA A 363 14.64 3.17 -11.41
CA ALA A 363 14.93 4.01 -10.24
C ALA A 363 15.34 3.19 -9.00
N ALA A 364 14.75 2.01 -8.84
CA ALA A 364 15.06 1.09 -7.74
C ALA A 364 16.42 0.40 -7.97
N LEU A 365 16.77 0.06 -9.21
CA LEU A 365 18.07 -0.52 -9.54
C LEU A 365 19.21 0.52 -9.44
N ASP A 366 18.89 1.79 -9.63
CA ASP A 366 19.82 2.94 -9.59
C ASP A 366 19.87 3.64 -8.21
N LYS A 367 19.30 3.02 -7.16
CA LYS A 367 19.29 3.60 -5.80
C LYS A 367 20.68 4.05 -5.34
N PRO A 368 20.81 5.25 -4.74
CA PRO A 368 22.08 5.71 -4.20
C PRO A 368 22.51 4.86 -3.00
N ALA A 369 23.82 4.69 -2.85
CA ALA A 369 24.37 4.14 -1.62
C ALA A 369 24.01 5.06 -0.43
N PRO A 370 23.76 4.50 0.78
CA PRO A 370 23.98 3.12 1.19
C PRO A 370 22.77 2.17 1.00
N VAL A 371 21.73 2.58 0.28
CA VAL A 371 20.50 1.78 0.16
C VAL A 371 20.78 0.46 -0.58
N PRO A 372 20.39 -0.71 -0.05
CA PRO A 372 20.62 -2.00 -0.71
C PRO A 372 19.98 -2.06 -2.10
N ARG A 373 20.66 -2.71 -3.04
CA ARG A 373 20.16 -3.01 -4.38
C ARG A 373 20.08 -4.51 -4.56
N LEU A 374 18.99 -5.00 -5.12
CA LEU A 374 18.74 -6.43 -5.28
C LEU A 374 18.96 -6.93 -6.72
N ALA A 375 19.57 -6.11 -7.58
CA ALA A 375 19.83 -6.45 -8.98
C ALA A 375 20.61 -7.78 -9.14
N HIS A 376 21.53 -8.09 -8.22
CA HIS A 376 22.27 -9.36 -8.22
C HIS A 376 21.38 -10.59 -7.94
N LEU A 377 20.26 -10.43 -7.23
CA LEU A 377 19.26 -11.49 -7.05
C LEU A 377 18.29 -11.56 -8.24
N ILE A 378 17.97 -10.42 -8.86
CA ILE A 378 17.05 -10.35 -10.01
C ILE A 378 17.64 -11.05 -11.22
N PHE A 379 18.86 -10.65 -11.63
CA PHE A 379 19.49 -11.15 -12.85
C PHE A 379 20.43 -12.32 -12.59
N GLY A 380 20.79 -12.55 -11.32
CA GLY A 380 21.90 -13.42 -10.94
C GLY A 380 23.23 -12.64 -10.96
N PRO A 381 24.23 -13.09 -10.17
CA PRO A 381 25.47 -12.35 -9.97
C PRO A 381 26.32 -12.25 -11.25
N ILE A 382 26.23 -13.23 -12.16
CA ILE A 382 26.98 -13.25 -13.42
C ILE A 382 26.39 -12.23 -14.39
N GLU A 383 25.10 -12.34 -14.72
CA GLU A 383 24.45 -11.43 -15.65
C GLU A 383 24.46 -9.99 -15.14
N TRP A 384 24.34 -9.78 -13.83
CA TRP A 384 24.44 -8.43 -13.27
C TRP A 384 25.80 -7.80 -13.55
N ARG A 385 26.90 -8.55 -13.40
CA ARG A 385 28.25 -8.07 -13.76
C ARG A 385 28.42 -7.83 -15.25
N VAL A 386 27.85 -8.69 -16.10
CA VAL A 386 27.85 -8.51 -17.57
C VAL A 386 27.21 -7.17 -17.95
N ASN A 387 26.18 -6.75 -17.21
CA ASN A 387 25.53 -5.45 -17.39
C ASN A 387 26.23 -4.29 -16.63
N GLY A 388 27.50 -4.46 -16.23
CA GLY A 388 28.28 -3.43 -15.53
C GLY A 388 27.95 -3.28 -14.04
N GLY A 389 27.10 -4.15 -13.51
CA GLY A 389 26.67 -4.16 -12.12
C GLY A 389 27.76 -4.56 -11.14
N LYS A 390 27.75 -3.95 -9.95
CA LYS A 390 28.63 -4.33 -8.82
C LYS A 390 27.87 -5.22 -7.85
N ILE A 391 28.51 -6.32 -7.43
CA ILE A 391 27.97 -7.19 -6.38
C ILE A 391 28.19 -6.50 -5.03
N PRO A 392 27.17 -6.42 -4.16
CA PRO A 392 27.33 -5.87 -2.81
C PRO A 392 28.42 -6.61 -2.03
N SER A 393 29.31 -5.86 -1.35
CA SER A 393 30.34 -6.45 -0.49
C SER A 393 29.76 -7.08 0.78
N ARG A 394 28.63 -6.54 1.25
CA ARG A 394 27.85 -7.10 2.36
C ARG A 394 26.54 -7.66 1.80
N PRO A 395 26.15 -8.89 2.17
CA PRO A 395 24.88 -9.46 1.74
C PRO A 395 23.72 -8.67 2.36
N ASP A 396 22.72 -8.36 1.54
CA ASP A 396 21.46 -7.79 2.00
C ASP A 396 20.62 -8.83 2.79
N PRO A 397 19.58 -8.39 3.53
CA PRO A 397 18.73 -9.28 4.32
C PRO A 397 18.13 -10.47 3.55
N LEU A 398 17.72 -10.28 2.29
CA LEU A 398 17.12 -11.34 1.48
C LEU A 398 18.18 -12.34 1.02
N THR A 399 19.34 -11.88 0.58
CA THR A 399 20.48 -12.77 0.27
C THR A 399 20.82 -13.66 1.47
N MET A 400 20.80 -13.10 2.68
CA MET A 400 21.04 -13.88 3.90
C MET A 400 19.92 -14.89 4.18
N ALA A 401 18.64 -14.51 4.00
CA ALA A 401 17.51 -15.41 4.19
C ALA A 401 17.55 -16.59 3.21
N PHE A 402 17.77 -16.34 1.92
CA PHE A 402 17.86 -17.41 0.91
C PHE A 402 19.02 -18.37 1.19
N LYS A 403 20.19 -17.85 1.59
CA LYS A 403 21.30 -18.70 2.04
C LYS A 403 20.92 -19.60 3.21
N LYS A 404 20.19 -19.09 4.22
CA LYS A 404 19.70 -19.88 5.35
C LYS A 404 18.71 -20.98 4.92
N LEU A 405 17.90 -20.71 3.90
CA LEU A 405 16.98 -21.67 3.31
C LEU A 405 17.66 -22.68 2.36
N GLY A 406 18.97 -22.56 2.13
CA GLY A 406 19.69 -23.40 1.17
C GLY A 406 19.35 -23.10 -0.29
N VAL A 407 18.77 -21.93 -0.58
CA VAL A 407 18.48 -21.46 -1.93
C VAL A 407 19.61 -20.54 -2.37
N PRO A 408 20.48 -20.95 -3.31
CA PRO A 408 21.61 -20.12 -3.68
C PRO A 408 21.14 -18.93 -4.55
N PRO A 409 21.86 -17.80 -4.55
CA PRO A 409 21.45 -16.58 -5.25
C PRO A 409 21.55 -16.66 -6.78
N ASP A 410 22.14 -17.74 -7.32
CA ASP A 410 22.36 -18.01 -8.74
C ASP A 410 21.37 -19.05 -9.32
N VAL A 411 20.29 -19.37 -8.60
CA VAL A 411 19.20 -20.21 -9.12
C VAL A 411 18.48 -19.57 -10.31
N ALA A 412 17.62 -20.36 -10.96
CA ALA A 412 16.76 -19.92 -12.05
C ALA A 412 16.02 -18.62 -11.71
N THR A 413 16.23 -17.60 -12.55
CA THR A 413 15.65 -16.26 -12.38
C THR A 413 14.24 -16.14 -12.94
N ASN A 414 13.79 -17.15 -13.71
CA ASN A 414 12.57 -17.11 -14.53
C ASN A 414 12.55 -15.97 -15.56
N LEU A 415 13.73 -15.41 -15.87
CA LEU A 415 13.91 -14.37 -16.88
C LEU A 415 14.57 -14.95 -18.13
N GLU A 416 14.18 -14.46 -19.31
CA GLU A 416 14.89 -14.74 -20.55
C GLU A 416 16.13 -13.84 -20.66
N LEU A 417 17.14 -14.13 -19.83
CA LEU A 417 18.33 -13.28 -19.60
C LEU A 417 19.00 -12.73 -20.87
N PRO A 418 19.15 -13.51 -21.98
CA PRO A 418 19.74 -13.00 -23.21
C PRO A 418 19.06 -11.74 -23.77
N ARG A 419 17.75 -11.51 -23.51
CA ARG A 419 17.01 -10.33 -23.98
C ARG A 419 17.47 -9.01 -23.35
N TYR A 420 18.20 -9.06 -22.24
CA TYR A 420 18.63 -7.87 -21.51
C TYR A 420 20.10 -7.50 -21.74
N ARG A 421 20.90 -8.41 -22.31
CA ARG A 421 22.36 -8.24 -22.44
C ARG A 421 22.79 -7.10 -23.35
N SER A 422 22.04 -6.85 -24.43
CA SER A 422 22.36 -5.75 -25.36
C SER A 422 21.99 -4.39 -24.80
N GLN A 423 20.91 -4.32 -24.04
CA GLN A 423 20.35 -3.10 -23.50
C GLN A 423 19.47 -3.42 -22.29
N LEU A 424 20.00 -3.21 -21.09
CA LEU A 424 19.24 -3.47 -19.87
C LEU A 424 18.04 -2.50 -19.76
N PHE A 425 18.31 -1.21 -19.91
CA PHE A 425 17.32 -0.13 -19.83
C PHE A 425 17.01 0.44 -21.21
N LEU A 426 15.72 0.51 -21.53
CA LEU A 426 15.20 1.13 -22.74
C LEU A 426 14.97 2.63 -22.53
N PRO A 427 14.96 3.44 -23.60
CA PRO A 427 14.46 4.81 -23.52
C PRO A 427 13.01 4.86 -23.02
N LYS A 428 12.64 5.88 -22.24
CA LYS A 428 11.30 5.96 -21.61
C LYS A 428 10.17 5.95 -22.64
N GLU A 429 10.38 6.55 -23.81
CA GLU A 429 9.42 6.58 -24.90
C GLU A 429 9.14 5.19 -25.50
N HIS A 430 10.01 4.19 -25.26
CA HIS A 430 9.72 2.81 -25.65
C HIS A 430 8.63 2.18 -24.79
N LEU A 431 8.46 2.61 -23.53
CA LEU A 431 7.50 2.02 -22.59
C LEU A 431 6.03 2.17 -23.01
N THR A 432 5.75 2.96 -24.04
CA THR A 432 4.40 3.19 -24.56
C THR A 432 4.22 2.79 -26.02
N LYS A 433 5.22 2.15 -26.65
CA LYS A 433 5.17 1.78 -28.08
C LYS A 433 4.36 0.53 -28.38
N ALA A 434 4.04 -0.27 -27.38
CA ALA A 434 3.15 -1.41 -27.49
C ALA A 434 2.04 -1.33 -26.44
N SER A 435 0.98 -2.12 -26.62
CA SER A 435 -0.04 -2.29 -25.59
C SER A 435 -0.64 -3.70 -25.61
N SER A 436 -1.21 -4.09 -24.48
CA SER A 436 -1.96 -5.33 -24.32
C SER A 436 -3.31 -5.05 -23.66
N PRO A 437 -4.37 -5.83 -23.94
CA PRO A 437 -5.55 -5.86 -23.10
C PRO A 437 -5.16 -6.17 -21.65
N VAL A 438 -5.90 -5.58 -20.72
CA VAL A 438 -5.87 -5.91 -19.29
C VAL A 438 -7.11 -6.72 -18.97
N ASP A 439 -6.89 -7.85 -18.32
CA ASP A 439 -7.93 -8.74 -17.87
C ASP A 439 -8.27 -8.46 -16.40
N LEU A 440 -9.57 -8.46 -16.09
CA LEU A 440 -10.10 -8.35 -14.73
C LEU A 440 -10.58 -9.73 -14.27
N TYR A 441 -10.01 -10.21 -13.18
CA TYR A 441 -10.44 -11.44 -12.51
C TYR A 441 -11.06 -11.11 -11.17
N GLN A 442 -12.29 -11.56 -10.97
CA GLN A 442 -13.04 -11.42 -9.73
C GLN A 442 -13.23 -12.80 -9.11
N GLY A 443 -12.90 -12.94 -7.82
CA GLY A 443 -13.23 -14.14 -7.07
C GLY A 443 -14.69 -14.10 -6.62
N ASN A 444 -15.36 -15.25 -6.62
CA ASN A 444 -16.74 -15.34 -6.10
C ASN A 444 -16.82 -15.01 -4.60
N GLU A 445 -15.76 -15.32 -3.86
CA GLU A 445 -15.68 -15.17 -2.39
C GLU A 445 -14.57 -14.21 -1.94
N SER A 446 -13.69 -13.80 -2.86
CA SER A 446 -12.60 -12.88 -2.54
C SER A 446 -13.01 -11.46 -2.92
N PRO A 447 -12.93 -10.47 -2.00
CA PRO A 447 -13.15 -9.08 -2.33
C PRO A 447 -12.06 -8.50 -3.26
N VAL A 448 -10.99 -9.26 -3.52
CA VAL A 448 -9.84 -8.81 -4.28
C VAL A 448 -10.10 -9.01 -5.77
N SER A 449 -10.22 -7.89 -6.48
CA SER A 449 -10.18 -7.86 -7.95
C SER A 449 -8.73 -7.82 -8.43
N LEU A 450 -8.35 -8.76 -9.29
CA LEU A 450 -7.01 -8.82 -9.88
C LEU A 450 -7.03 -8.24 -11.29
N TRP A 451 -6.18 -7.25 -11.53
CA TRP A 451 -5.99 -6.60 -12.83
C TRP A 451 -4.62 -6.99 -13.37
N THR A 452 -4.55 -7.60 -14.55
CA THR A 452 -3.28 -8.10 -15.09
C THR A 452 -3.27 -8.23 -16.61
N ILE A 453 -2.07 -8.26 -17.19
CA ILE A 453 -1.84 -8.53 -18.62
C ILE A 453 -1.56 -10.01 -18.92
N THR A 454 -1.45 -10.84 -17.87
CA THR A 454 -1.18 -12.28 -17.98
C THR A 454 -2.44 -13.08 -17.73
N PRO A 455 -2.70 -14.15 -18.50
CA PRO A 455 -3.86 -15.00 -18.26
C PRO A 455 -3.73 -15.78 -16.94
N ARG A 456 -4.87 -16.26 -16.43
CA ARG A 456 -4.90 -17.26 -15.35
C ARG A 456 -4.07 -18.47 -15.74
N ILE A 457 -3.15 -18.86 -14.86
CA ILE A 457 -2.35 -20.06 -15.02
C ILE A 457 -3.19 -21.24 -14.50
N PRO A 458 -3.33 -22.34 -15.27
CA PRO A 458 -3.94 -23.56 -14.77
C PRO A 458 -3.28 -23.99 -13.46
N PHE A 459 -4.10 -24.40 -12.48
CA PHE A 459 -3.59 -25.09 -11.31
C PHE A 459 -3.42 -26.55 -11.69
N ASP A 460 -2.18 -26.97 -11.96
CA ASP A 460 -1.89 -28.38 -12.05
C ASP A 460 -2.05 -28.99 -10.65
N VAL A 461 -2.87 -30.04 -10.55
CA VAL A 461 -3.09 -30.82 -9.32
C VAL A 461 -1.81 -31.56 -8.87
N VAL A 462 -0.73 -31.52 -9.65
CA VAL A 462 0.50 -32.29 -9.42
C VAL A 462 1.58 -31.42 -8.79
N THR A 463 1.36 -30.95 -7.56
CA THR A 463 2.49 -30.63 -6.67
C THR A 463 2.97 -31.94 -6.03
N THR A 464 3.59 -32.82 -6.83
CA THR A 464 4.36 -33.95 -6.27
C THR A 464 5.59 -33.38 -5.58
N PHE A 465 5.49 -33.15 -4.28
CA PHE A 465 6.63 -32.88 -3.41
C PHE A 465 7.69 -33.97 -3.59
N HIS A 466 8.86 -33.61 -4.10
CA HIS A 466 10.06 -34.43 -3.93
C HIS A 466 10.42 -34.44 -2.45
N THR A 467 9.88 -35.40 -1.71
CA THR A 467 10.42 -35.80 -0.42
C THR A 467 11.73 -36.51 -0.68
N GLY A 468 12.85 -35.80 -0.55
CA GLY A 468 14.16 -36.41 -0.40
C GLY A 468 14.15 -37.29 0.85
N ARG A 469 13.85 -38.58 0.70
CA ARG A 469 14.16 -39.59 1.71
C ARG A 469 15.68 -39.63 1.86
N LYS A 470 16.20 -39.07 2.95
CA LYS A 470 17.46 -39.54 3.51
C LYS A 470 17.16 -40.88 4.17
N SER A 471 17.63 -41.96 3.56
CA SER A 471 17.80 -43.22 4.24
C SER A 471 18.80 -43.03 5.39
N VAL A 472 18.36 -43.34 6.60
CA VAL A 472 19.21 -43.53 7.76
C VAL A 472 18.72 -44.80 8.44
N GLY A 473 19.60 -45.81 8.49
CA GLY A 473 19.41 -47.06 9.25
C GLY A 473 18.54 -48.09 8.54
#